data_AF-A0A3N0A635-F1
#
_entry.id   AF-A0A3N0A635-F1
#
_cell.length_a   1.000
_cell.length_b   1.000
_cell.length_c   1.000
_cell.angle_alpha   90.00
_cell.angle_beta   90.00
_cell.angle_gamma   90.00
#
_symmetry.space_group_name_H-M   'P 1'
#
loop_
_entity.id
_entity.type
_entity.pdbx_description
1 polymer ?
#
loop_
_entity_poly.entity_id
_entity_poly.type
_entity_poly.pdbx_seq_one_letter_code
_entity_poly.pdbx_strand_id
1 'polypeptide(L)'
;FYGLKKHANKKWNILSNKENDYYVPVLDAFTIEMKNIINYDPKIIYNLFEYLLGHHDFYKIMKYKESNTVIQAFNQNRSLNRSITTSMPKYRIKKLFFPKKLINIERINKNTVIITFEHGWQISFRIHNASSKIEPSLKFDIRFVGIPVQLHQHVAVW
;
A
#
# COMPACT_ATOMS: atom_id res chain seq x y z
N PHE A 1 -17.23 -19.93 -0.51
CA PHE A 1 -17.96 -19.13 0.51
C PHE A 1 -19.32 -19.70 0.94
N TYR A 2 -19.61 -21.00 0.76
CA TYR A 2 -20.93 -21.59 1.06
C TYR A 2 -21.30 -21.63 2.57
N GLY A 3 -20.34 -21.50 3.49
CA GLY A 3 -20.58 -21.53 4.93
C GLY A 3 -21.19 -20.26 5.54
N LEU A 4 -21.10 -19.11 4.87
CA LEU A 4 -21.54 -17.81 5.45
C LEU A 4 -23.06 -17.72 5.65
N LYS A 5 -23.85 -18.43 4.82
CA LYS A 5 -25.32 -18.43 4.92
C LYS A 5 -25.84 -19.03 6.24
N LYS A 6 -25.07 -19.91 6.90
CA LYS A 6 -25.45 -20.52 8.18
C LYS A 6 -25.39 -19.56 9.38
N HIS A 7 -24.83 -18.37 9.20
CA HIS A 7 -24.60 -17.40 10.28
C HIS A 7 -25.21 -16.02 9.99
N ALA A 8 -26.29 -15.97 9.19
CA ALA A 8 -27.01 -14.72 8.93
C ALA A 8 -27.33 -13.97 10.24
N ASN A 9 -27.08 -12.66 10.26
CA ASN A 9 -27.23 -11.76 11.42
C ASN A 9 -26.33 -12.03 12.64
N LYS A 10 -25.37 -12.96 12.59
CA LYS A 10 -24.37 -13.16 13.66
C LYS A 10 -23.15 -12.25 13.45
N LYS A 11 -22.45 -11.93 14.56
CA LYS A 11 -21.21 -11.13 14.53
C LYS A 11 -19.98 -12.01 14.33
N TRP A 12 -18.95 -11.46 13.68
CA TRP A 12 -17.67 -12.16 13.44
C TRP A 12 -16.92 -12.59 14.69
N ASN A 13 -17.18 -11.97 15.85
CA ASN A 13 -16.54 -12.34 17.11
C ASN A 13 -17.03 -13.69 17.67
N ILE A 14 -18.14 -14.24 17.16
CA ILE A 14 -18.66 -15.54 17.56
C ILE A 14 -17.86 -16.69 16.93
N LEU A 15 -17.14 -16.42 15.84
CA LEU A 15 -16.29 -17.41 15.17
C LEU A 15 -14.91 -17.43 15.83
N SER A 16 -14.68 -18.42 16.70
CA SER A 16 -13.42 -18.57 17.46
C SER A 16 -12.19 -18.78 16.57
N ASN A 17 -12.35 -19.39 15.39
CA ASN A 17 -11.25 -19.73 14.49
C ASN A 17 -11.26 -18.94 13.16
N LYS A 18 -11.92 -17.77 13.12
CA LYS A 18 -12.15 -17.02 11.87
C LYS A 18 -10.88 -16.71 11.06
N GLU A 19 -9.74 -16.54 11.72
CA GLU A 19 -8.50 -16.23 11.03
C GLU A 19 -8.00 -17.42 10.20
N ASN A 20 -8.02 -18.62 10.79
CA ASN A 20 -7.60 -19.83 10.08
C ASN A 20 -8.65 -20.26 9.04
N ASP A 21 -9.93 -20.08 9.34
CA ASP A 21 -11.01 -20.57 8.46
C ASP A 21 -11.26 -19.65 7.25
N TYR A 22 -10.95 -18.35 7.38
CA TYR A 22 -11.28 -17.36 6.34
C TYR A 22 -10.08 -16.49 5.93
N TYR A 23 -9.33 -15.92 6.87
CA TYR A 23 -8.27 -14.97 6.52
C TYR A 23 -7.08 -15.67 5.85
N VAL A 24 -6.57 -16.74 6.45
CA VAL A 24 -5.40 -17.47 5.95
C VAL A 24 -5.64 -18.00 4.53
N PRO A 25 -6.74 -18.72 4.21
CA PRO A 25 -6.97 -19.22 2.86
C PRO A 25 -7.09 -18.12 1.81
N VAL A 26 -7.76 -17.00 2.14
CA VAL A 26 -7.89 -15.86 1.22
C VAL A 26 -6.54 -15.17 1.01
N LEU A 27 -5.75 -15.03 2.06
CA LEU A 27 -4.43 -14.39 2.00
C LEU A 27 -3.41 -15.26 1.24
N ASP A 28 -3.50 -16.58 1.38
CA ASP A 28 -2.70 -17.55 0.61
C ASP A 28 -3.07 -17.49 -0.88
N ALA A 29 -4.37 -17.53 -1.19
CA ALA A 29 -4.85 -17.38 -2.57
C ALA A 29 -4.44 -16.05 -3.19
N PHE A 30 -4.58 -14.94 -2.47
CA PHE A 30 -4.11 -13.62 -2.90
C PHE A 30 -2.59 -13.62 -3.18
N THR A 31 -1.80 -14.22 -2.30
CA THR A 31 -0.33 -14.26 -2.45
C THR A 31 0.10 -15.07 -3.67
N ILE A 32 -0.56 -16.21 -3.92
CA ILE A 32 -0.32 -17.06 -5.09
C ILE A 32 -0.70 -16.30 -6.36
N GLU A 33 -1.89 -15.71 -6.39
CA GLU A 33 -2.39 -15.02 -7.57
C GLU A 33 -1.56 -13.78 -7.91
N MET A 34 -1.14 -13.01 -6.90
CA MET A 34 -0.22 -11.90 -7.10
C MET A 34 1.09 -12.34 -7.78
N LYS A 35 1.67 -13.48 -7.37
CA LYS A 35 2.88 -14.02 -8.01
C LYS A 35 2.59 -14.46 -9.45
N ASN A 36 1.47 -15.15 -9.67
CA ASN A 36 1.09 -15.63 -11.00
C ASN A 36 0.90 -14.47 -11.99
N ILE A 37 0.14 -13.44 -11.62
CA ILE A 37 -0.12 -12.28 -12.48
C ILE A 37 1.17 -11.51 -12.73
N ILE A 38 2.04 -11.32 -11.72
CA ILE A 38 3.33 -10.64 -11.91
C ILE A 38 4.25 -11.42 -12.84
N ASN A 39 4.27 -12.76 -12.73
CA ASN A 39 5.06 -13.60 -13.62
C ASN A 39 4.52 -13.60 -15.06
N TYR A 40 3.20 -13.51 -15.22
CA TYR A 40 2.54 -13.43 -16.52
C TYR A 40 2.74 -12.06 -17.19
N ASP A 41 2.52 -10.97 -16.46
CA ASP A 41 2.73 -9.59 -16.91
C ASP A 41 3.35 -8.73 -15.81
N PRO A 42 4.68 -8.52 -15.83
CA PRO A 42 5.36 -7.66 -14.86
C PRO A 42 4.88 -6.21 -14.85
N LYS A 43 4.21 -5.73 -15.92
CA LYS A 43 3.64 -4.38 -15.99
C LYS A 43 2.57 -4.15 -14.90
N ILE A 44 1.94 -5.21 -14.40
CA ILE A 44 0.94 -5.11 -13.33
C ILE A 44 1.48 -4.42 -12.08
N ILE A 45 2.78 -4.54 -11.80
CA ILE A 45 3.41 -3.86 -10.65
C ILE A 45 3.29 -2.34 -10.84
N TYR A 46 3.61 -1.84 -12.02
CA TYR A 46 3.48 -0.40 -12.30
C TYR A 46 2.03 0.05 -12.17
N ASN A 47 1.09 -0.70 -12.74
CA ASN A 47 -0.35 -0.40 -12.66
C ASN A 47 -0.87 -0.42 -11.21
N LEU A 48 -0.38 -1.34 -10.38
CA LEU A 48 -0.71 -1.39 -8.95
C LEU A 48 -0.25 -0.13 -8.23
N PHE A 49 0.96 0.35 -8.51
CA PHE A 49 1.48 1.58 -7.91
C PHE A 49 0.73 2.82 -8.40
N GLU A 50 0.38 2.89 -9.69
CA GLU A 50 -0.49 3.95 -10.21
C GLU A 50 -1.88 3.92 -9.56
N TYR A 51 -2.47 2.73 -9.34
CA TYR A 51 -3.74 2.60 -8.63
C TYR A 51 -3.65 3.07 -7.18
N LEU A 52 -2.57 2.76 -6.48
CA LEU A 52 -2.40 3.08 -5.05
C LEU A 52 -1.97 4.53 -4.79
N LEU A 53 -1.15 5.12 -5.66
CA LEU A 53 -0.59 6.47 -5.48
C LEU A 53 -1.25 7.52 -6.39
N GLY A 54 -1.93 7.09 -7.44
CA GLY A 54 -2.47 7.95 -8.49
C GLY A 54 -1.47 8.22 -9.62
N HIS A 55 -1.97 8.86 -10.68
CA HIS A 55 -1.21 9.19 -11.90
C HIS A 55 -0.56 10.57 -11.87
N HIS A 56 -0.98 11.45 -10.95
CA HIS A 56 -0.47 12.82 -10.87
C HIS A 56 0.56 12.95 -9.76
N ASP A 57 1.55 13.82 -9.97
CA ASP A 57 2.50 14.12 -8.90
C ASP A 57 1.81 14.94 -7.80
N PHE A 58 2.17 14.68 -6.55
CA PHE A 58 1.58 15.38 -5.41
C PHE A 58 2.56 15.52 -4.25
N TYR A 59 2.25 16.48 -3.37
CA TYR A 59 2.88 16.58 -2.06
C TYR A 59 1.97 15.94 -1.02
N LYS A 60 2.55 15.03 -0.22
CA LYS A 60 1.91 14.51 0.98
C LYS A 60 2.42 15.31 2.18
N ILE A 61 1.51 16.00 2.86
CA ILE A 61 1.82 16.80 4.04
C ILE A 61 1.29 16.05 5.27
N MET A 62 2.15 15.86 6.26
CA MET A 62 1.82 15.11 7.47
C MET A 62 2.33 15.86 8.69
N LYS A 63 1.48 15.99 9.71
CA LYS A 63 1.93 16.40 11.04
C LYS A 63 2.83 15.31 11.63
N TYR A 64 4.00 15.69 12.13
CA TYR A 64 4.94 14.80 12.80
C TYR A 64 5.35 15.39 14.14
N LYS A 65 4.92 14.74 15.24
CA LYS A 65 5.02 15.30 16.59
C LYS A 65 4.31 16.67 16.69
N GLU A 66 4.52 17.41 17.77
CA GLU A 66 3.76 18.64 18.05
C GLU A 66 4.16 19.81 17.14
N SER A 67 5.46 19.95 16.84
CA SER A 67 6.04 21.11 16.15
C SER A 67 6.66 20.83 14.78
N ASN A 68 6.50 19.63 14.20
CA ASN A 68 7.04 19.36 12.86
C ASN A 68 5.97 19.00 11.85
N THR A 69 6.22 19.39 10.61
CA THR A 69 5.55 18.87 9.43
C THR A 69 6.53 18.19 8.50
N VAL A 70 6.13 17.01 8.05
CA VAL A 70 6.82 16.25 7.02
C VAL A 70 6.11 16.47 5.70
N ILE A 71 6.86 16.96 4.72
CA ILE A 71 6.43 17.11 3.33
C ILE A 71 7.16 16.05 2.51
N GLN A 72 6.41 15.14 1.89
CA GLN A 72 6.95 14.16 0.95
C GLN A 72 6.49 14.51 -0.47
N ALA A 73 7.40 14.47 -1.43
CA ALA A 73 7.09 14.78 -2.82
C ALA A 73 7.08 13.52 -3.69
N PHE A 74 5.90 13.11 -4.14
CA PHE A 74 5.69 12.00 -5.06
C PHE A 74 5.79 12.54 -6.49
N ASN A 75 7.01 12.60 -7.02
CA ASN A 75 7.34 13.30 -8.27
C ASN A 75 7.68 12.33 -9.42
N GLN A 76 6.74 11.47 -9.80
CA GLN A 76 6.91 10.48 -10.86
C GLN A 76 7.04 11.13 -12.24
N ASN A 77 6.24 12.15 -12.55
CA ASN A 77 6.18 12.84 -13.84
C ASN A 77 7.04 14.10 -13.91
N ARG A 78 7.84 14.36 -12.87
CA ARG A 78 8.73 15.52 -12.76
C ARG A 78 7.98 16.85 -12.88
N SER A 79 6.73 16.92 -12.43
CA SER A 79 5.93 18.15 -12.47
C SER A 79 6.12 19.03 -11.23
N LEU A 80 6.66 18.48 -10.14
CA LEU A 80 6.86 19.22 -8.90
C LEU A 80 8.16 20.03 -8.91
N ASN A 81 8.08 21.24 -8.33
CA ASN A 81 9.17 22.18 -8.08
C ASN A 81 10.05 22.45 -9.31
N ARG A 82 9.39 22.73 -10.45
CA ARG A 82 10.05 23.14 -11.70
C ARG A 82 10.56 24.58 -11.59
N SER A 83 11.65 24.88 -12.29
CA SER A 83 12.11 26.24 -12.48
C SER A 83 11.13 27.03 -13.33
N ILE A 84 10.91 28.28 -12.94
CA ILE A 84 10.26 29.29 -13.79
C ILE A 84 11.38 30.17 -14.32
N THR A 85 11.21 30.79 -15.49
CA THR A 85 12.22 31.63 -16.17
C THR A 85 12.88 32.67 -15.27
N THR A 86 12.16 33.18 -14.28
CA THR A 86 12.61 34.24 -13.37
C THR A 86 13.07 33.76 -12.00
N SER A 87 12.92 32.46 -11.67
CA SER A 87 13.25 31.95 -10.34
C SER A 87 13.53 30.45 -10.34
N MET A 88 14.65 30.09 -9.73
CA MET A 88 15.06 28.70 -9.52
C MET A 88 14.49 28.18 -8.19
N PRO A 89 13.99 26.93 -8.16
CA PRO A 89 13.46 26.34 -6.94
C PRO A 89 14.60 26.14 -5.93
N LYS A 90 14.33 26.48 -4.66
CA LYS A 90 15.29 26.30 -3.55
C LYS A 90 15.72 24.83 -3.38
N TYR A 91 14.86 23.89 -3.72
CA TYR A 91 15.12 22.46 -3.60
C TYR A 91 14.85 21.73 -4.91
N ARG A 92 15.79 20.90 -5.38
CA ARG A 92 15.55 20.06 -6.54
C ARG A 92 14.86 18.76 -6.12
N ILE A 93 13.64 18.53 -6.58
CA ILE A 93 12.92 17.28 -6.32
C ILE A 93 13.30 16.24 -7.38
N LYS A 94 13.85 15.12 -6.93
CA LYS A 94 14.23 14.00 -7.82
C LYS A 94 12.99 13.30 -8.36
N LYS A 95 13.12 12.64 -9.52
CA LYS A 95 12.07 11.77 -10.05
C LYS A 95 11.90 10.57 -9.12
N LEU A 96 10.67 10.28 -8.71
CA LEU A 96 10.34 9.05 -8.00
C LEU A 96 10.09 7.94 -9.03
N PHE A 97 10.67 6.76 -8.80
CA PHE A 97 10.47 5.61 -9.69
C PHE A 97 9.53 4.60 -9.03
N PHE A 98 8.47 4.24 -9.75
CA PHE A 98 7.68 3.06 -9.41
C PHE A 98 8.50 1.79 -9.68
N PRO A 99 8.35 0.75 -8.84
CA PRO A 99 9.10 -0.47 -9.02
C PRO A 99 8.58 -1.25 -10.22
N LYS A 100 9.42 -2.11 -10.77
CA LYS A 100 9.06 -3.00 -11.89
C LYS A 100 9.20 -4.47 -11.54
N LYS A 101 9.77 -4.79 -10.38
CA LYS A 101 9.95 -6.17 -9.94
C LYS A 101 9.52 -6.37 -8.50
N LEU A 102 8.94 -7.55 -8.28
CA LEU A 102 8.70 -8.13 -6.98
C LEU A 102 10.02 -8.66 -6.42
N ILE A 103 10.30 -8.39 -5.16
CA ILE A 103 11.47 -8.92 -4.44
C ILE A 103 11.05 -10.05 -3.51
N ASN A 104 10.00 -9.83 -2.71
CA ASN A 104 9.53 -10.84 -1.77
C ASN A 104 8.04 -10.63 -1.39
N ILE A 105 7.38 -11.70 -0.99
CA ILE A 105 6.11 -11.66 -0.25
C ILE A 105 6.29 -12.44 1.04
N GLU A 106 6.17 -11.75 2.17
CA GLU A 106 6.38 -12.31 3.50
C GLU A 106 5.06 -12.35 4.29
N ARG A 107 4.76 -13.49 4.91
CA ARG A 107 3.64 -13.65 5.84
C ARG A 107 4.08 -13.20 7.23
N ILE A 108 3.52 -12.09 7.72
CA ILE A 108 3.87 -11.53 9.03
C ILE A 108 3.04 -12.18 10.14
N ASN A 109 1.76 -12.43 9.87
CA ASN A 109 0.84 -13.11 10.79
C ASN A 109 -0.37 -13.63 10.00
N LYS A 110 -1.35 -14.23 10.68
CA LYS A 110 -2.52 -14.87 10.06
C LYS A 110 -3.39 -13.97 9.18
N ASN A 111 -3.27 -12.64 9.29
CA ASN A 111 -4.07 -11.70 8.53
C ASN A 111 -3.26 -10.65 7.76
N THR A 112 -1.93 -10.69 7.82
CA THR A 112 -1.07 -9.65 7.22
C THR A 112 0.07 -10.26 6.40
N VAL A 113 0.24 -9.76 5.17
CA VAL A 113 1.45 -9.95 4.37
C VAL A 113 2.15 -8.61 4.13
N ILE A 114 3.47 -8.65 3.98
CA ILE A 114 4.26 -7.53 3.45
C ILE A 114 4.77 -7.96 2.08
N ILE A 115 4.54 -7.09 1.09
CA ILE A 115 5.07 -7.26 -0.26
C ILE A 115 6.18 -6.23 -0.47
N THR A 116 7.38 -6.71 -0.80
CA THR A 116 8.57 -5.90 -1.05
C THR A 116 8.85 -5.87 -2.54
N PHE A 117 9.09 -4.67 -3.07
CA PHE A 117 9.41 -4.41 -4.47
C PHE A 117 10.77 -3.70 -4.59
N GLU A 118 11.25 -3.55 -5.83
CA GLU A 118 12.48 -2.79 -6.12
C GLU A 118 12.48 -1.38 -5.50
N HIS A 119 13.67 -0.82 -5.32
CA HIS A 119 13.89 0.52 -4.77
C HIS A 119 13.40 0.73 -3.32
N GLY A 120 13.13 -0.35 -2.57
CA GLY A 120 12.77 -0.25 -1.15
C GLY A 120 11.30 0.02 -0.88
N TRP A 121 10.44 -0.08 -1.89
CA TRP A 121 8.99 -0.06 -1.70
C TRP A 121 8.54 -1.30 -0.92
N GLN A 122 7.82 -1.10 0.18
CA GLN A 122 7.19 -2.18 0.93
C GLN A 122 5.75 -1.81 1.28
N ILE A 123 4.82 -2.69 0.96
CA ILE A 123 3.40 -2.49 1.17
C ILE A 123 2.87 -3.60 2.08
N SER A 124 2.27 -3.21 3.20
CA SER A 124 1.54 -4.11 4.08
C SER A 124 0.10 -4.24 3.60
N PHE A 125 -0.36 -5.48 3.46
CA PHE A 125 -1.74 -5.84 3.17
C PHE A 125 -2.30 -6.62 4.35
N ARG A 126 -3.20 -6.00 5.11
CA ARG A 126 -3.89 -6.64 6.23
C ARG A 126 -5.36 -6.89 5.89
N ILE A 127 -5.74 -8.16 5.80
CA ILE A 127 -7.14 -8.54 5.59
C ILE A 127 -7.94 -8.41 6.89
N HIS A 128 -9.14 -7.85 6.80
CA HIS A 128 -10.07 -7.75 7.91
C HIS A 128 -11.51 -7.69 7.41
N ASN A 129 -12.47 -7.98 8.29
CA ASN A 129 -13.87 -7.77 7.99
C ASN A 129 -14.20 -6.27 8.09
N ALA A 130 -14.75 -5.70 7.02
CA ALA A 130 -15.25 -4.32 7.02
C ALA A 130 -16.52 -4.17 7.87
N SER A 131 -17.31 -5.23 7.95
CA SER A 131 -18.55 -5.29 8.72
C SER A 131 -18.36 -6.11 9.99
N SER A 132 -19.10 -5.74 11.04
CA SER A 132 -19.18 -6.56 12.26
C SER A 132 -20.08 -7.79 12.06
N LYS A 133 -20.99 -7.76 11.08
CA LYS A 133 -21.89 -8.86 10.72
C LYS A 133 -21.20 -9.85 9.78
N ILE A 134 -21.50 -11.14 9.93
CA ILE A 134 -20.99 -12.21 9.07
C ILE A 134 -21.65 -12.08 7.69
N GLU A 135 -20.93 -11.43 6.79
CA GLU A 135 -21.31 -11.19 5.40
C GLU A 135 -20.03 -11.03 4.55
N PRO A 136 -20.10 -11.16 3.21
CA PRO A 136 -18.94 -11.01 2.31
C PRO A 136 -18.41 -9.57 2.29
N SER A 137 -17.65 -9.20 3.32
CA SER A 137 -17.19 -7.83 3.57
C SER A 137 -15.69 -7.75 3.87
N LEU A 138 -14.93 -8.80 3.52
CA LEU A 138 -13.48 -8.78 3.68
C LEU A 138 -12.87 -7.65 2.84
N LYS A 139 -11.95 -6.90 3.42
CA LYS A 139 -11.18 -5.89 2.71
C LYS A 139 -9.73 -5.85 3.20
N PHE A 140 -8.85 -5.33 2.36
CA PHE A 140 -7.48 -5.03 2.73
C PHE A 140 -7.38 -3.61 3.31
N ASP A 141 -6.72 -3.50 4.47
CA ASP A 141 -6.09 -2.28 4.94
C ASP A 141 -4.67 -2.26 4.37
N ILE A 142 -4.39 -1.31 3.48
CA ILE A 142 -3.15 -1.23 2.70
C ILE A 142 -2.31 -0.05 3.21
N ARG A 143 -1.04 -0.28 3.51
CA ARG A 143 -0.12 0.75 4.02
C ARG A 143 1.27 0.63 3.43
N PHE A 144 1.87 1.75 3.05
CA PHE A 144 3.31 1.80 2.79
C PHE A 144 4.05 1.69 4.14
N VAL A 145 4.82 0.62 4.30
CA VAL A 145 5.69 0.38 5.47
C VAL A 145 7.16 0.61 5.14
N GLY A 146 7.49 0.63 3.84
CA GLY A 146 8.79 1.01 3.30
C GLY A 146 8.59 1.89 2.07
N ILE A 147 9.37 2.96 2.00
CA ILE A 147 9.37 3.91 0.89
C ILE A 147 10.81 4.06 0.35
N PRO A 148 10.98 4.40 -0.93
CA PRO A 148 12.30 4.54 -1.51
C PRO A 148 13.09 5.69 -0.90
N VAL A 149 14.39 5.49 -0.76
CA VAL A 149 15.33 6.54 -0.31
C VAL A 149 15.35 7.74 -1.28
N GLN A 150 14.97 7.54 -2.55
CA GLN A 150 14.86 8.63 -3.51
C GLN A 150 13.65 9.54 -3.27
N LEU A 151 12.68 9.14 -2.43
CA LEU A 151 11.54 9.99 -2.10
C LEU A 151 12.06 11.26 -1.40
N HIS A 152 11.81 12.40 -2.01
CA HIS A 152 12.18 13.67 -1.40
C HIS A 152 11.31 13.92 -0.17
N GLN A 153 11.96 14.13 0.98
CA GLN A 153 11.32 14.43 2.24
C GLN A 153 11.93 15.69 2.84
N HIS A 154 11.08 16.63 3.23
CA HIS A 154 11.45 17.85 3.94
C HIS A 154 10.74 17.89 5.28
N VAL A 155 11.45 18.26 6.34
CA VAL A 155 10.88 18.48 7.67
C VAL A 155 10.92 19.98 7.95
N ALA A 156 9.75 20.58 8.10
CA ALA A 156 9.59 21.96 8.50
C ALA A 156 9.20 22.01 9.98
N VAL A 157 9.88 22.87 10.74
CA VAL A 157 9.55 23.16 12.14
C VAL A 157 8.65 24.39 12.16
N TRP A 158 7.66 24.42 13.04
CA TRP A 158 6.87 25.61 13.35
C TRP A 158 6.78 25.85 14.85
#